data_AF-A0A7C5F4I3-F1
#
_entry.id   AF-A0A7C5F4I3-F1
#
_cell.length_a   1.000
_cell.length_b   1.000
_cell.length_c   1.000
_cell.angle_alpha   90.00
_cell.angle_beta   90.00
_cell.angle_gamma   90.00
#
_symmetry.space_group_name_H-M   'P 1'
#
loop_
_entity.id
_entity.type
_entity.pdbx_description
1 polymer ?
#
loop_
_entity_poly.entity_id
_entity_poly.type
_entity_poly.pdbx_seq_one_letter_code
_entity_poly.pdbx_strand_id
1 'polypeptide(L)'
;MAEVNSMYHAPSRSDALKLQIDKLESLAHRAVVNPTFEQFDAETEEMLIKIYGANHPYVELYKYATVGEAEALVNLPESAQEPLTRDIPKKGLQQRRQALQGILTELQMLEAQEADVLTGEDREDPPGPS
;
A
#
# COMPACT_ATOMS: atom_id res chain seq x y z
N MET A 1 24.28 30.33 -14.17
CA MET A 1 24.18 30.16 -12.70
C MET A 1 23.41 28.89 -12.49
N ALA A 2 23.98 27.94 -11.75
CA ALA A 2 23.42 26.60 -11.59
C ALA A 2 22.16 26.65 -10.72
N GLU A 3 21.00 26.33 -11.31
CA GLU A 3 19.83 25.89 -10.53
C GLU A 3 20.21 24.55 -9.90
N VAL A 4 20.64 24.63 -8.65
CA VAL A 4 21.02 23.48 -7.85
C VAL A 4 19.73 22.72 -7.57
N ASN A 5 19.62 21.58 -8.25
CA ASN A 5 18.64 20.51 -8.16
C ASN A 5 18.27 20.19 -6.70
N SER A 6 17.44 21.04 -6.11
CA SER A 6 16.92 20.91 -4.75
C SER A 6 15.72 19.98 -4.81
N MET A 7 15.63 19.05 -3.86
CA MET A 7 14.59 18.02 -3.72
C MET A 7 14.81 16.70 -4.46
N TYR A 8 15.96 16.05 -4.25
CA TYR A 8 15.95 14.58 -4.17
C TYR A 8 15.86 14.19 -2.70
N HIS A 9 14.65 14.27 -2.13
CA HIS A 9 14.38 13.56 -0.87
C HIS A 9 14.36 12.07 -1.19
N ALA A 10 15.00 11.25 -0.34
CA ALA A 10 14.86 9.81 -0.45
C ALA A 10 13.35 9.46 -0.45
N PRO A 11 12.88 8.59 -1.36
CA PRO A 11 11.47 8.25 -1.42
C PRO A 11 11.03 7.70 -0.06
N SER A 12 9.97 8.28 0.51
CA SER A 12 9.44 7.85 1.80
C SER A 12 8.78 6.47 1.68
N ARG A 13 8.51 5.82 2.81
CA ARG A 13 7.81 4.52 2.80
C ARG A 13 6.39 4.71 2.26
N SER A 14 5.76 5.84 2.55
CA SER A 14 4.45 6.19 1.98
C SER A 14 4.50 6.41 0.47
N ASP A 15 5.60 6.93 -0.09
CA ASP A 15 5.74 7.06 -1.56
C ASP A 15 5.88 5.71 -2.26
N ALA A 16 6.60 4.75 -1.66
CA ALA A 16 6.65 3.38 -2.18
C ALA A 16 5.27 2.71 -2.19
N LEU A 17 4.48 2.92 -1.13
CA LEU A 17 3.12 2.36 -1.04
C LEU A 17 2.15 3.03 -2.02
N LYS A 18 2.26 4.35 -2.25
CA LYS A 18 1.49 5.06 -3.29
C LYS A 18 1.78 4.51 -4.69
N LEU A 19 3.06 4.26 -5.00
CA LEU A 19 3.47 3.68 -6.28
C LEU A 19 2.87 2.28 -6.46
N GLN A 20 2.81 1.49 -5.39
CA GLN A 20 2.17 0.18 -5.42
C GLN A 20 0.66 0.26 -5.65
N ILE A 21 -0.04 1.26 -5.08
CA ILE A 21 -1.46 1.49 -5.36
C ILE A 21 -1.69 1.91 -6.83
N ASP A 22 -0.84 2.76 -7.39
CA ASP A 22 -0.92 3.15 -8.81
C ASP A 22 -0.70 1.95 -9.75
N LYS A 23 0.24 1.06 -9.38
CA LYS A 23 0.47 -0.20 -10.09
C LYS A 23 -0.77 -1.11 -10.04
N LEU A 24 -1.50 -1.17 -8.92
CA LEU A 24 -2.77 -1.91 -8.81
C LEU A 24 -3.84 -1.35 -9.76
N GLU A 25 -4.00 -0.03 -9.81
CA GLU A 25 -4.96 0.62 -10.72
C GLU A 25 -4.57 0.39 -12.20
N SER A 26 -3.28 0.44 -12.52
CA SER A 26 -2.79 0.11 -13.85
C SER A 26 -3.08 -1.34 -14.26
N LEU A 27 -3.00 -2.28 -13.31
CA LEU A 27 -3.35 -3.68 -13.52
C LEU A 27 -4.87 -3.86 -13.71
N ALA A 28 -5.70 -3.07 -13.03
CA ALA A 28 -7.16 -3.10 -13.19
C ALA A 28 -7.62 -2.74 -14.61
N HIS A 29 -6.91 -1.83 -15.26
CA HIS A 29 -7.27 -1.32 -16.59
C HIS A 29 -6.66 -2.13 -17.74
N ARG A 30 -5.64 -2.97 -17.49
CA ARG A 30 -5.00 -3.80 -18.52
C ARG A 30 -5.71 -5.14 -18.64
N ALA A 31 -6.35 -5.35 -19.78
CA ALA A 31 -7.14 -6.55 -20.04
C ALA A 31 -6.33 -7.85 -20.02
N VAL A 32 -5.04 -7.84 -20.40
CA VAL A 32 -4.18 -9.03 -20.34
C VAL A 32 -2.70 -8.63 -20.31
N VAL A 33 -1.94 -9.43 -19.55
CA VAL A 33 -0.47 -9.65 -19.58
C VAL A 33 0.39 -8.74 -18.67
N ASN A 34 0.88 -9.40 -17.61
CA ASN A 34 2.07 -9.15 -16.78
C ASN A 34 2.36 -7.72 -16.25
N PRO A 35 2.61 -7.58 -14.93
CA PRO A 35 2.63 -8.62 -13.90
C PRO A 35 1.23 -9.20 -13.61
N THR A 36 1.13 -10.45 -13.19
CA THR A 36 -0.13 -11.04 -12.73
C THR A 36 -0.51 -10.48 -11.35
N PHE A 37 -1.77 -10.62 -10.94
CA PHE A 37 -2.19 -10.27 -9.58
C PHE A 37 -1.37 -11.01 -8.51
N GLU A 38 -1.00 -12.26 -8.75
CA GLU A 38 -0.13 -13.03 -7.83
C GLU A 38 1.26 -12.40 -7.68
N GLN A 39 1.87 -11.94 -8.78
CA GLN A 39 3.16 -11.27 -8.72
C GLN A 39 3.06 -9.93 -7.99
N PHE A 40 2.01 -9.16 -8.29
CA PHE A 40 1.71 -7.92 -7.58
C PHE A 40 1.50 -8.16 -6.08
N ASP A 41 0.75 -9.19 -5.71
CA ASP A 41 0.45 -9.54 -4.33
C ASP A 41 1.72 -9.93 -3.57
N ALA A 42 2.61 -10.73 -4.19
CA ALA A 42 3.89 -11.11 -3.60
C ALA A 42 4.82 -9.90 -3.41
N GLU A 43 4.92 -9.00 -4.39
CA GLU A 43 5.71 -7.77 -4.28
C GLU A 43 5.15 -6.83 -3.19
N THR A 44 3.83 -6.75 -3.06
CA THR A 44 3.16 -5.94 -2.05
C THR A 44 3.38 -6.49 -0.65
N GLU A 45 3.26 -7.81 -0.47
CA GLU A 45 3.56 -8.47 0.79
C GLU A 45 5.01 -8.24 1.20
N GLU A 46 5.97 -8.45 0.29
CA GLU A 46 7.39 -8.24 0.58
C GLU A 46 7.67 -6.78 0.99
N MET A 47 7.03 -5.81 0.32
CA MET A 47 7.12 -4.39 0.68
C MET A 47 6.58 -4.15 2.09
N LEU A 48 5.41 -4.68 2.44
CA LEU A 48 4.83 -4.52 3.77
C LEU A 48 5.68 -5.19 4.86
N ILE A 49 6.27 -6.35 4.57
CA ILE A 49 7.22 -7.04 5.46
C ILE A 49 8.48 -6.18 5.68
N LYS A 50 9.00 -5.54 4.64
CA LYS A 50 10.17 -4.65 4.74
C LYS A 50 9.87 -3.39 5.57
N ILE A 51 8.64 -2.88 5.52
CA ILE A 51 8.24 -1.67 6.25
C ILE A 51 7.93 -1.98 7.72
N TYR A 52 7.18 -3.04 8.00
CA TYR A 52 6.60 -3.30 9.33
C TYR A 52 7.08 -4.60 10.00
N GLY A 53 7.71 -5.50 9.26
CA GLY A 53 8.05 -6.85 9.71
C GLY A 53 6.96 -7.88 9.36
N ALA A 54 7.36 -9.16 9.35
CA ALA A 54 6.53 -10.26 8.83
C ALA A 54 5.25 -10.55 9.64
N ASN A 55 5.25 -10.23 10.94
CA ASN A 55 4.15 -10.52 11.86
C ASN A 55 3.27 -9.29 12.12
N HIS A 56 3.39 -8.24 11.32
CA HIS A 56 2.59 -7.03 11.51
C HIS A 56 1.14 -7.25 11.02
N PRO A 57 0.12 -6.74 11.73
CA PRO A 57 -1.29 -6.91 11.34
C PRO A 57 -1.60 -6.37 9.94
N TYR A 58 -0.83 -5.41 9.42
CA TYR A 58 -1.00 -4.92 8.04
C TYR A 58 -0.58 -5.93 6.97
N VAL A 59 0.38 -6.81 7.26
CA VAL A 59 0.74 -7.92 6.38
C VAL A 59 -0.40 -8.94 6.35
N GLU A 60 -0.98 -9.26 7.50
CA GLU A 60 -2.13 -10.17 7.60
C GLU A 60 -3.39 -9.58 6.96
N LEU A 61 -3.69 -8.30 7.20
CA LEU A 61 -4.81 -7.58 6.60
C LEU A 61 -4.75 -7.66 5.07
N TYR A 62 -3.57 -7.45 4.49
CA TYR A 62 -3.38 -7.56 3.06
C TYR A 62 -3.63 -8.99 2.56
N LYS A 63 -3.12 -10.01 3.25
CA LYS A 63 -3.37 -11.43 2.91
C LYS A 63 -4.86 -11.78 2.95
N TYR A 64 -5.61 -11.30 3.92
CA TYR A 64 -7.07 -11.51 3.95
C TYR A 64 -7.78 -10.86 2.76
N ALA A 65 -7.28 -9.71 2.29
CA ALA A 65 -7.82 -9.04 1.10
C ALA A 65 -7.56 -9.80 -0.21
N THR A 66 -6.57 -10.71 -0.26
CA THR A 66 -6.30 -11.55 -1.43
C THR A 66 -7.06 -12.88 -1.40
N VAL A 67 -7.32 -13.45 -0.21
CA VAL A 67 -8.04 -14.73 -0.05
C VAL A 67 -9.52 -14.65 -0.47
N GLY A 68 -10.15 -13.48 -0.32
CA GLY A 68 -11.57 -13.27 -0.65
C GLY A 68 -11.96 -13.59 -2.10
N GLU A 69 -11.01 -13.55 -3.05
CA GLU A 69 -11.25 -13.98 -4.44
C GLU A 69 -11.27 -15.50 -4.60
N ALA A 70 -10.37 -16.20 -3.92
CA ALA A 70 -10.24 -17.66 -4.05
C ALA A 70 -11.50 -18.36 -3.51
N GLU A 71 -12.04 -17.91 -2.39
CA GLU A 71 -13.27 -18.46 -1.80
C GLU A 71 -14.51 -18.20 -2.67
N ALA A 72 -14.57 -17.05 -3.34
CA ALA A 72 -15.69 -16.70 -4.21
C ALA A 72 -15.72 -17.55 -5.50
N LEU A 73 -14.55 -17.92 -6.05
CA LEU A 73 -14.46 -18.77 -7.24
C LEU A 73 -14.80 -20.23 -6.96
N VAL A 74 -14.41 -20.76 -5.79
CA VAL A 74 -14.62 -22.17 -5.42
C VAL A 74 -16.08 -22.48 -5.07
N ASN A 75 -16.85 -21.48 -4.63
CA ASN A 75 -18.25 -21.65 -4.23
C ASN A 75 -19.28 -21.34 -5.34
N LEU A 76 -18.85 -21.10 -6.58
CA LEU A 76 -19.77 -20.73 -7.67
C LEU A 76 -20.44 -21.96 -8.31
N PRO A 77 -21.79 -22.05 -8.33
CA PRO A 77 -22.48 -23.09 -9.10
C PRO A 77 -22.29 -22.89 -10.61
N GLU A 78 -22.12 -23.97 -11.37
CA GLU A 78 -21.84 -23.96 -12.82
C GLU A 78 -22.82 -23.10 -13.64
N SER A 79 -24.09 -22.97 -13.20
CA SER A 79 -25.11 -22.18 -13.90
C SER A 79 -25.01 -20.66 -13.72
N ALA A 80 -24.12 -20.15 -12.86
CA ALA A 80 -23.96 -18.72 -12.56
C ALA A 80 -22.65 -18.11 -13.10
N GLN A 81 -21.90 -18.88 -13.90
CA GLN A 81 -20.52 -18.56 -14.32
C GLN A 81 -20.38 -17.36 -15.26
N GLU A 82 -21.40 -16.87 -15.97
CA GLU A 82 -21.19 -15.73 -16.89
C GLU A 82 -21.30 -14.34 -16.23
N PRO A 83 -22.34 -14.04 -15.43
CA PRO A 83 -22.45 -12.72 -14.80
C PRO A 83 -21.62 -12.55 -13.52
N LEU A 84 -21.50 -13.56 -12.65
CA LEU A 84 -20.77 -13.41 -11.37
C LEU A 84 -19.25 -13.43 -11.56
N THR A 85 -18.73 -14.22 -12.49
CA THR A 85 -17.28 -14.36 -12.74
C THR A 85 -16.64 -13.05 -13.24
N ARG A 86 -17.43 -12.13 -13.82
CA ARG A 86 -16.96 -10.78 -14.18
C ARG A 86 -16.86 -9.83 -12.98
N ASP A 87 -17.60 -10.08 -11.92
CA ASP A 87 -17.66 -9.23 -10.73
C ASP A 87 -16.63 -9.63 -9.67
N ILE A 88 -16.24 -10.91 -9.61
CA ILE A 88 -15.26 -11.43 -8.65
C ILE A 88 -13.89 -10.72 -8.77
N PRO A 89 -13.29 -10.59 -9.97
CA PRO A 89 -12.03 -9.84 -10.14
C PRO A 89 -12.13 -8.38 -9.70
N LYS A 90 -13.30 -7.74 -9.91
CA LYS A 90 -13.53 -6.35 -9.51
C LYS A 90 -13.61 -6.19 -8.00
N LYS A 91 -14.26 -7.13 -7.31
CA LYS A 91 -14.37 -7.13 -5.85
C LYS A 91 -13.03 -7.40 -5.19
N GLY A 92 -12.26 -8.36 -5.68
CA GLY A 92 -10.89 -8.62 -5.21
C GLY A 92 -9.96 -7.43 -5.39
N LEU A 93 -10.04 -6.76 -6.54
CA LEU A 93 -9.29 -5.53 -6.79
C LEU A 93 -9.66 -4.43 -5.78
N GLN A 94 -10.96 -4.23 -5.55
CA GLN A 94 -11.44 -3.24 -4.60
C GLN A 94 -10.98 -3.54 -3.17
N GLN A 95 -10.98 -4.80 -2.74
CA GLN A 95 -10.51 -5.22 -1.43
C GLN A 95 -9.03 -4.90 -1.22
N ARG A 96 -8.17 -5.24 -2.18
CA ARG A 96 -6.73 -4.89 -2.15
C ARG A 96 -6.52 -3.39 -2.06
N ARG A 97 -7.25 -2.62 -2.87
CA ARG A 97 -7.15 -1.16 -2.86
C ARG A 97 -7.53 -0.57 -1.51
N GLN A 98 -8.65 -1.03 -0.92
CA GLN A 98 -9.10 -0.54 0.38
C GLN A 98 -8.08 -0.87 1.48
N ALA A 99 -7.51 -2.08 1.48
CA ALA A 99 -6.48 -2.45 2.43
C ALA A 99 -5.24 -1.54 2.30
N LEU A 100 -4.73 -1.34 1.09
CA LEU A 100 -3.53 -0.51 0.86
C LEU A 100 -3.76 0.97 1.17
N GLN A 101 -4.94 1.51 0.86
CA GLN A 101 -5.30 2.89 1.21
C GLN A 101 -5.39 3.11 2.73
N GLY A 102 -5.92 2.12 3.47
CA GLY A 102 -5.94 2.14 4.93
C GLY A 102 -4.52 2.16 5.50
N ILE A 103 -3.67 1.24 5.04
CA ILE A 103 -2.26 1.15 5.47
C ILE A 103 -1.51 2.45 5.14
N LEU A 104 -1.73 3.03 3.95
CA LEU A 104 -1.10 4.29 3.55
C LEU A 104 -1.47 5.45 4.48
N THR A 105 -2.74 5.57 4.84
CA THR A 105 -3.22 6.63 5.72
C THR A 105 -2.52 6.57 7.07
N GLU A 106 -2.43 5.37 7.65
CA GLU A 106 -1.74 5.12 8.92
C GLU A 106 -0.24 5.40 8.81
N LEU A 107 0.40 4.97 7.71
CA LEU A 107 1.83 5.22 7.47
C LEU A 107 2.14 6.72 7.38
N GLN A 108 1.30 7.49 6.70
CA GLN A 108 1.49 8.95 6.58
C GLN A 108 1.32 9.66 7.92
N MET A 109 0.40 9.20 8.77
CA MET A 109 0.25 9.74 10.13
C MET A 109 1.49 9.47 10.99
N LEU A 110 2.03 8.25 10.92
CA LEU A 110 3.28 7.89 11.62
C LEU A 110 4.46 8.73 11.11
N GLU A 111 4.64 8.83 9.79
CA GLU A 111 5.73 9.62 9.20
C GLU A 111 5.62 11.12 9.57
N ALA A 112 4.40 11.67 9.63
CA ALA A 112 4.19 13.05 10.07
C ALA A 112 4.55 13.25 11.55
N GLN A 113 4.22 12.29 12.42
CA GLN A 113 4.56 12.34 13.83
C GLN A 113 6.07 12.18 14.06
N GLU A 114 6.73 11.29 13.32
CA GLU A 114 8.19 11.14 13.35
C GLU A 114 8.89 12.43 12.92
N ALA A 115 8.40 13.10 11.87
CA ALA A 115 8.92 14.38 11.41
C ALA A 115 8.73 15.51 12.45
N ASP A 116 7.59 15.54 13.14
CA ASP A 116 7.31 16.51 14.21
C ASP A 116 8.27 16.33 15.39
N VAL A 117 8.48 15.10 15.84
CA VAL A 117 9.45 14.79 16.92
C VAL A 117 10.86 15.21 16.51
N LEU A 118 11.31 14.87 15.30
CA LEU A 118 12.65 15.18 14.84
C LEU A 118 12.91 16.69 14.66
N THR A 119 11.85 17.48 14.45
CA THR A 119 11.94 18.94 14.28
C THR A 119 11.64 19.72 15.57
N GLY A 120 10.99 19.08 16.54
CA GLY A 120 10.63 19.66 17.84
C GLY A 120 11.76 19.69 18.87
N GLU A 121 12.80 18.85 18.76
CA GLU A 121 13.89 18.76 19.75
C GLU A 121 14.92 19.92 19.70
N ASP A 122 14.86 20.84 18.73
CA ASP A 122 15.81 21.98 18.60
C ASP A 122 15.34 23.27 19.30
N ARG A 123 14.15 23.27 19.90
CA ARG A 123 13.59 24.45 20.60
C ARG A 123 13.40 24.14 22.07
N GLU A 124 14.41 24.41 22.90
CA GLU A 124 14.28 25.01 24.25
C GLU A 124 15.58 24.84 25.05
N ASP A 125 16.53 25.75 24.86
CA ASP A 125 17.33 26.25 25.99
C ASP A 125 17.62 27.75 25.76
N PRO A 126 16.74 28.66 26.21
CA PRO A 126 17.11 30.07 26.28
C PRO A 126 18.19 30.23 27.36
N PRO A 127 19.32 30.92 27.06
CA PRO A 127 20.37 31.11 28.06
C PRO A 127 19.77 31.83 29.28
N GLY A 128 19.89 31.19 30.44
CA GLY A 128 19.36 31.70 31.70
C GLY A 128 19.84 33.13 31.99
N PRO A 129 18.99 33.97 32.62
CA PRO A 129 19.35 35.36 32.89
C PRO A 129 20.54 35.41 33.84
N SER A 130 21.64 36.03 33.38
CA SER A 130 22.79 36.42 34.21
C SER A 130 22.51 37.72 34.94
#